data_AF-A0A354B0P6-F1
#
_entry.id   AF-A0A354B0P6-F1
#
_cell.length_a   1.000
_cell.length_b   1.000
_cell.length_c   1.000
_cell.angle_alpha   90.00
_cell.angle_beta   90.00
_cell.angle_gamma   90.00
#
_symmetry.space_group_name_H-M   'P 1'
#
loop_
_entity.id
_entity.type
_entity.pdbx_description
1 polymer ?
#
loop_
_entity_poly.entity_id
_entity_poly.type
_entity_poly.pdbx_seq_one_letter_code
_entity_poly.pdbx_strand_id
1 'polypeptide(L)'
;MASIWLQRVGLLSPDGEAAAGDALLAGDGELLGIGPAAATVARELGLQPIDAANWWLGPALVDPHSVLEDPWGGRAETLASLAAAALAGGYGSLALLPWAASWRDRPERLQLVGPDPLRLLLWGSFSIDGADQRLAPHGDQLAAGALGLAGGENCPPLALLERGLSLAEQAEAPLLLAPRDASLVGAGFVREGVEALRAGWPMDPSLSEQLPLQTLLSLAEALQVPALRLMNISTAAGVELLRGWRGQRRPLASVCWWHLLADAARLYPTAEGWRLVPSLGTPRDREALIGALAEGLISAVAVNHLALDAEEHLLPLDQRRSGVAGHGLVLPLLWRELVAERGWSPAQLWQVLCWGPAELLAIERPLLRPGTRHWLLFDPQAAAAPAPAEGSLAANRPLLEQLRPGVPLRGAIRASGLVPIESWDL
;
A
#
# COMPACT_ATOMS: atom_id res chain seq x y z
N MET A 1 6.95 33.75 3.97
CA MET A 1 7.44 32.44 3.47
C MET A 1 7.47 32.53 1.96
N ALA A 2 8.53 32.07 1.32
CA ALA A 2 8.68 32.22 -0.14
C ALA A 2 7.71 31.28 -0.87
N SER A 3 6.98 31.81 -1.85
CA SER A 3 6.19 30.98 -2.78
C SER A 3 7.08 30.52 -3.93
N ILE A 4 6.78 29.35 -4.48
CA ILE A 4 7.59 28.68 -5.49
C ILE A 4 6.73 28.46 -6.74
N TRP A 5 7.25 28.86 -7.89
CA TRP A 5 6.61 28.67 -9.19
C TRP A 5 7.34 27.60 -9.99
N LEU A 6 6.64 26.51 -10.32
CA LEU A 6 7.11 25.46 -11.21
C LEU A 6 6.51 25.66 -12.60
N GLN A 7 7.33 25.54 -13.64
CA GLN A 7 6.91 25.53 -15.05
C GLN A 7 7.13 24.16 -15.68
N ARG A 8 6.29 23.81 -16.65
CA ARG A 8 6.39 22.56 -17.45
C ARG A 8 6.36 21.28 -16.62
N VAL A 9 5.74 21.32 -15.44
CA VAL A 9 5.56 20.15 -14.59
C VAL A 9 4.42 19.28 -15.15
N GLY A 10 4.59 17.95 -15.13
CA GLY A 10 3.51 17.03 -15.45
C GLY A 10 2.47 16.98 -14.33
N LEU A 11 1.21 17.26 -14.65
CA LEU A 11 0.10 17.29 -13.69
C LEU A 11 -0.69 15.97 -13.76
N LEU A 12 -0.87 15.31 -12.62
CA LEU A 12 -1.60 14.04 -12.54
C LEU A 12 -3.08 14.26 -12.15
N SER A 13 -3.99 13.65 -12.92
CA SER A 13 -5.44 13.69 -12.74
C SER A 13 -6.05 12.30 -12.93
N PRO A 14 -7.17 11.96 -12.27
CA PRO A 14 -7.85 10.68 -12.49
C PRO A 14 -8.43 10.52 -13.89
N ASP A 15 -8.72 11.63 -14.59
CA ASP A 15 -9.42 11.62 -15.88
C ASP A 15 -8.52 11.30 -17.08
N GLY A 16 -7.25 10.94 -16.83
CA GLY A 16 -6.29 10.57 -17.86
C GLY A 16 -5.33 11.70 -18.25
N GLU A 17 -4.56 11.41 -19.30
CA GLU A 17 -3.33 12.06 -19.81
C GLU A 17 -2.73 13.20 -18.97
N ALA A 18 -1.55 12.92 -18.42
CA ALA A 18 -0.83 13.87 -17.62
C ALA A 18 -0.38 15.08 -18.47
N ALA A 19 -0.93 16.25 -18.15
CA ALA A 19 -0.71 17.46 -18.92
C ALA A 19 0.48 18.25 -18.36
N ALA A 20 1.35 18.75 -19.25
CA ALA A 20 2.38 19.69 -18.83
C ALA A 20 1.74 21.05 -18.51
N GLY A 21 2.07 21.63 -17.36
CA GLY A 21 1.53 22.90 -16.92
C GLY A 21 2.42 23.61 -15.90
N ASP A 22 1.86 24.65 -15.30
CA ASP A 22 2.50 25.42 -14.24
C ASP A 22 1.87 25.06 -12.90
N ALA A 23 2.64 25.17 -11.81
CA ALA A 23 2.12 25.01 -10.45
C ALA A 23 2.70 26.10 -9.55
N LEU A 24 1.89 26.57 -8.60
CA LEU A 24 2.29 27.56 -7.62
C LEU A 24 2.14 26.96 -6.22
N LEU A 25 3.24 26.91 -5.48
CA LEU A 25 3.34 26.29 -4.16
C LEU A 25 3.62 27.38 -3.12
N ALA A 26 2.92 27.36 -2.01
CA ALA A 26 3.19 28.21 -0.86
C ALA A 26 4.29 27.60 0.01
N GLY A 27 5.06 28.45 0.68
CA GLY A 27 6.14 27.98 1.57
C GLY A 27 5.67 27.31 2.87
N ASP A 28 4.37 27.26 3.14
CA ASP A 28 3.77 26.48 4.22
C ASP A 28 3.19 25.14 3.75
N GLY A 29 3.45 24.76 2.50
CA GLY A 29 3.04 23.49 1.90
C GLY A 29 1.70 23.51 1.17
N GLU A 30 0.99 24.64 1.11
CA GLU A 30 -0.28 24.72 0.38
C GLU A 30 -0.07 24.82 -1.15
N LEU A 31 -0.85 24.08 -1.92
CA LEU A 31 -0.95 24.26 -3.37
C LEU A 31 -1.82 25.48 -3.66
N LEU A 32 -1.24 26.57 -4.16
CA LEU A 32 -1.98 27.81 -4.45
C LEU A 32 -2.70 27.78 -5.80
N GLY A 33 -2.18 27.01 -6.77
CA GLY A 33 -2.77 26.93 -8.09
C GLY A 33 -2.06 25.97 -9.03
N ILE A 34 -2.74 25.61 -10.12
CA ILE A 34 -2.21 24.84 -11.24
C ILE A 34 -2.63 25.47 -12.58
N GLY A 35 -1.88 25.19 -13.64
CA GLY A 35 -2.16 25.65 -15.00
C GLY A 35 -2.03 27.18 -15.18
N PRO A 36 -2.78 27.78 -16.12
CA PRO A 36 -2.69 29.20 -16.45
C PRO A 36 -2.96 30.15 -15.28
N ALA A 37 -3.80 29.73 -14.33
CA ALA A 37 -4.10 30.50 -13.13
C ALA A 37 -2.86 30.66 -12.24
N ALA A 38 -2.12 29.58 -12.00
CA ALA A 38 -0.84 29.62 -11.28
C ALA A 38 0.17 30.56 -11.95
N ALA A 39 0.30 30.46 -13.28
CA ALA A 39 1.23 31.28 -14.05
C ALA A 39 0.91 32.78 -13.97
N THR A 40 -0.37 33.14 -13.85
CA THR A 40 -0.81 34.54 -13.72
C THR A 40 -0.40 35.10 -12.36
N VAL A 41 -0.78 34.40 -11.29
CA VAL A 41 -0.47 34.80 -9.91
C VAL A 41 1.04 34.85 -9.68
N ALA A 42 1.80 33.87 -10.18
CA ALA A 42 3.26 33.85 -10.04
C ALA A 42 3.95 35.06 -10.65
N ARG A 43 3.46 35.53 -11.81
CA ARG A 43 3.99 36.74 -12.49
C ARG A 43 3.64 38.01 -11.73
N GLU A 44 2.43 38.11 -11.18
CA GLU A 44 2.02 39.24 -10.35
C GLU A 44 2.88 39.36 -9.08
N LEU A 45 3.26 38.21 -8.50
CA LEU A 45 4.18 38.12 -7.37
C LEU A 45 5.66 38.30 -7.74
N GLY A 46 5.99 38.41 -9.03
CA GLY A 46 7.38 38.56 -9.51
C GLY A 46 8.27 37.35 -9.25
N LEU A 47 7.71 36.15 -9.13
CA LEU A 47 8.46 34.93 -8.83
C LEU A 47 9.30 34.50 -10.04
N GLN A 48 10.49 33.98 -9.77
CA GLN A 48 11.30 33.31 -10.80
C GLN A 48 10.81 31.87 -10.98
N PRO A 49 10.58 31.42 -12.22
CA PRO A 49 10.15 30.06 -12.48
C PRO A 49 11.30 29.07 -12.28
N ILE A 50 10.99 27.92 -11.68
CA ILE A 50 11.81 26.73 -11.70
C ILE A 50 11.32 25.83 -12.83
N ASP A 51 12.24 25.42 -13.70
CA ASP A 51 11.93 24.52 -14.79
C ASP A 51 11.82 23.08 -14.27
N ALA A 52 10.59 22.59 -14.17
CA ALA A 52 10.25 21.28 -13.65
C ALA A 52 9.93 20.29 -14.79
N ALA A 53 10.54 20.49 -15.96
CA ALA A 53 10.39 19.58 -17.08
C ALA A 53 10.80 18.16 -16.67
N ASN A 54 9.91 17.18 -16.90
CA ASN A 54 10.02 15.77 -16.50
C ASN A 54 9.75 15.45 -15.03
N TRP A 55 9.37 16.43 -14.21
CA TRP A 55 8.85 16.19 -12.87
C TRP A 55 7.34 16.01 -12.91
N TRP A 56 6.80 15.32 -11.91
CA TRP A 56 5.39 14.98 -11.81
C TRP A 56 4.81 15.51 -10.51
N LEU A 57 3.83 16.39 -10.60
CA LEU A 57 3.01 16.85 -9.49
C LEU A 57 1.74 16.00 -9.44
N GLY A 58 1.54 15.31 -8.31
CA GLY A 58 0.38 14.46 -8.09
C GLY A 58 -0.21 14.64 -6.69
N PRO A 59 -1.45 14.19 -6.48
CA PRO A 59 -1.98 14.08 -5.13
C PRO A 59 -1.13 13.11 -4.30
N ALA A 60 -1.15 13.30 -2.97
CA ALA A 60 -0.48 12.40 -2.05
C ALA A 60 -0.96 10.94 -2.21
N LEU A 61 -0.04 10.00 -1.99
CA LEU A 61 -0.32 8.56 -2.08
C LEU A 61 -1.21 8.10 -0.92
N VAL A 62 -1.83 6.94 -1.09
CA VAL A 62 -2.75 6.33 -0.13
C VAL A 62 -2.35 4.89 0.09
N ASP A 63 -2.04 4.53 1.34
CA ASP A 63 -1.76 3.16 1.72
C ASP A 63 -3.03 2.49 2.28
N PRO A 64 -3.55 1.43 1.63
CA PRO A 64 -4.82 0.82 2.01
C PRO A 64 -4.74 -0.04 3.27
N HIS A 65 -3.55 -0.56 3.59
CA HIS A 65 -3.35 -1.32 4.81
C HIS A 65 -1.86 -1.51 5.11
N SER A 66 -1.51 -1.24 6.36
CA SER A 66 -0.23 -1.50 7.00
C SER A 66 -0.43 -1.85 8.47
N VAL A 67 0.63 -2.30 9.13
CA VAL A 67 0.60 -2.75 10.52
C VAL A 67 1.39 -1.81 11.41
N LEU A 68 0.81 -1.48 12.56
CA LEU A 68 1.48 -0.80 13.65
C LEU A 68 1.08 -1.51 14.95
N GLU A 69 2.02 -2.28 15.48
CA GLU A 69 1.80 -3.17 16.64
C GLU A 69 1.71 -2.37 17.95
N ASP A 70 2.67 -1.49 18.19
CA ASP A 70 2.75 -0.60 19.36
C ASP A 70 3.00 0.85 18.91
N PRO A 71 1.98 1.73 18.96
CA PRO A 71 2.11 3.09 18.47
C PRO A 71 2.96 4.01 19.38
N TRP A 72 3.25 3.63 20.63
CA TRP A 72 3.91 4.52 21.59
C TRP A 72 5.33 4.06 21.93
N GLY A 73 5.53 2.78 22.19
CA GLY A 73 6.78 2.22 22.72
C GLY A 73 7.41 1.12 21.86
N GLY A 74 6.89 0.90 20.65
CA GLY A 74 7.34 -0.18 19.79
C GLY A 74 8.81 -0.08 19.42
N ARG A 75 9.55 -1.18 19.57
CA ARG A 75 10.97 -1.27 19.18
C ARG A 75 11.16 -1.28 17.67
N ALA A 76 10.24 -1.94 16.97
CA ALA A 76 10.26 -2.08 15.52
C ALA A 76 9.74 -0.82 14.81
N GLU A 77 8.69 -0.19 15.36
CA GLU A 77 8.09 1.03 14.83
C GLU A 77 7.18 1.69 15.89
N THR A 78 7.02 3.01 15.81
CA THR A 78 6.07 3.81 16.60
C THR A 78 5.17 4.61 15.66
N LEU A 79 4.11 5.25 16.16
CA LEU A 79 3.28 6.12 15.32
C LEU A 79 4.09 7.28 14.75
N ALA A 80 4.99 7.87 15.54
CA ALA A 80 5.81 9.00 15.11
C ALA A 80 6.77 8.60 13.98
N SER A 81 7.48 7.48 14.14
CA SER A 81 8.44 6.97 13.15
C SER A 81 7.75 6.47 11.89
N LEU A 82 6.61 5.76 12.02
CA LEU A 82 5.78 5.35 10.89
C LEU A 82 5.27 6.56 10.10
N ALA A 83 4.74 7.57 10.80
CA ALA A 83 4.21 8.77 10.15
C ALA A 83 5.31 9.54 9.40
N ALA A 84 6.48 9.71 10.02
CA ALA A 84 7.62 10.33 9.36
C ALA A 84 8.03 9.56 8.08
N ALA A 85 8.10 8.23 8.15
CA ALA A 85 8.42 7.40 6.99
C ALA A 85 7.35 7.44 5.89
N ALA A 86 6.06 7.47 6.27
CA ALA A 86 4.94 7.55 5.35
C ALA A 86 4.91 8.91 4.63
N LEU A 87 4.99 10.02 5.38
CA LEU A 87 4.98 11.38 4.84
C LEU A 87 6.18 11.63 3.92
N ALA A 88 7.38 11.20 4.32
CA ALA A 88 8.58 11.27 3.48
C ALA A 88 8.48 10.39 2.22
N GLY A 89 7.74 9.28 2.29
CA GLY A 89 7.40 8.43 1.14
C GLY A 89 6.28 8.98 0.26
N GLY A 90 5.70 10.13 0.60
CA GLY A 90 4.62 10.78 -0.15
C GLY A 90 3.22 10.27 0.18
N TYR A 91 3.05 9.48 1.24
CA TYR A 91 1.75 8.96 1.68
C TYR A 91 1.06 9.98 2.60
N GLY A 92 -0.04 10.54 2.12
CA GLY A 92 -0.86 11.49 2.89
C GLY A 92 -2.04 10.83 3.59
N SER A 93 -2.35 9.58 3.27
CA SER A 93 -3.35 8.76 3.97
C SER A 93 -2.82 7.36 4.18
N LEU A 94 -3.00 6.84 5.39
CA LEU A 94 -2.50 5.55 5.80
C LEU A 94 -3.56 4.83 6.64
N ALA A 95 -3.95 3.63 6.21
CA ALA A 95 -4.89 2.80 6.95
C ALA A 95 -4.15 1.69 7.72
N LEU A 96 -4.39 1.57 9.02
CA LEU A 96 -3.81 0.52 9.85
C LEU A 96 -4.76 -0.65 9.99
N LEU A 97 -4.25 -1.86 9.76
CA LEU A 97 -4.92 -3.12 10.07
C LEU A 97 -5.18 -3.23 11.58
N PRO A 98 -6.13 -4.08 12.03
CA PRO A 98 -6.44 -4.24 13.44
C PRO A 98 -5.33 -4.95 14.24
N TRP A 99 -4.24 -5.37 13.59
CA TRP A 99 -3.15 -6.17 14.13
C TRP A 99 -2.22 -5.33 15.02
N ALA A 100 -2.73 -4.93 16.17
CA ALA A 100 -1.95 -4.30 17.23
C ALA A 100 -1.65 -5.30 18.36
N ALA A 101 -0.68 -4.99 19.21
CA ALA A 101 -0.38 -5.77 20.41
C ALA A 101 -1.64 -5.97 21.28
N SER A 102 -2.53 -4.98 21.29
CA SER A 102 -3.95 -5.15 21.63
C SER A 102 -4.78 -4.91 20.38
N TRP A 103 -5.39 -5.97 19.85
CA TRP A 103 -6.17 -5.91 18.61
C TRP A 103 -7.22 -4.82 18.63
N ARG A 104 -7.40 -4.10 17.52
CA ARG A 104 -8.38 -3.02 17.39
C ARG A 104 -9.79 -3.58 17.14
N ASP A 105 -10.30 -4.34 18.11
CA ASP A 105 -11.55 -5.10 18.04
C ASP A 105 -12.68 -4.50 18.91
N ARG A 106 -12.44 -3.37 19.56
CA ARG A 106 -13.36 -2.66 20.46
C ARG A 106 -13.25 -1.15 20.32
N PRO A 107 -14.32 -0.38 20.58
CA PRO A 107 -14.33 1.09 20.48
C PRO A 107 -13.17 1.82 21.18
N GLU A 108 -12.77 1.36 22.36
CA GLU A 108 -11.74 2.00 23.16
C GLU A 108 -10.34 1.83 22.54
N ARG A 109 -10.16 0.83 21.67
CA ARG A 109 -8.90 0.53 20.98
C ARG A 109 -8.78 1.21 19.61
N LEU A 110 -9.79 1.99 19.22
CA LEU A 110 -9.85 2.73 17.95
C LEU A 110 -9.57 4.24 18.12
N GLN A 111 -8.99 4.65 19.24
CA GLN A 111 -8.77 6.06 19.60
C GLN A 111 -7.40 6.62 19.15
N LEU A 112 -6.79 6.06 18.10
CA LEU A 112 -5.48 6.48 17.62
C LEU A 112 -5.61 7.57 16.56
N VAL A 113 -4.97 8.72 16.77
CA VAL A 113 -4.97 9.86 15.85
C VAL A 113 -3.55 10.09 15.33
N GLY A 114 -3.40 10.21 14.01
CA GLY A 114 -2.12 10.51 13.37
C GLY A 114 -1.69 11.97 13.54
N PRO A 115 -0.38 12.27 13.43
CA PRO A 115 0.09 13.66 13.41
C PRO A 115 -0.34 14.35 12.09
N ASP A 116 -0.72 15.62 12.15
CA ASP A 116 -0.95 16.44 10.95
C ASP A 116 0.35 16.56 10.12
N PRO A 117 0.31 16.45 8.77
CA PRO A 117 -0.86 16.29 7.90
C PRO A 117 -1.23 14.85 7.52
N LEU A 118 -0.74 13.84 8.24
CA LEU A 118 -1.08 12.45 7.97
C LEU A 118 -2.55 12.15 8.34
N ARG A 119 -3.34 11.76 7.34
CA ARG A 119 -4.67 11.20 7.58
C ARG A 119 -4.56 9.72 7.96
N LEU A 120 -4.57 9.44 9.27
CA LEU A 120 -4.59 8.08 9.79
C LEU A 120 -6.01 7.51 9.79
N LEU A 121 -6.18 6.32 9.25
CA LEU A 121 -7.44 5.56 9.23
C LEU A 121 -7.22 4.23 9.94
N LEU A 122 -8.23 3.71 10.63
CA LEU A 122 -8.14 2.45 11.37
C LEU A 122 -9.17 1.46 10.83
N TRP A 123 -8.71 0.26 10.48
CA TRP A 123 -9.58 -0.89 10.31
C TRP A 123 -9.97 -1.43 11.70
N GLY A 124 -11.26 -1.69 11.90
CA GLY A 124 -11.73 -2.51 13.00
C GLY A 124 -11.47 -3.99 12.72
N SER A 125 -11.56 -4.83 13.75
CA SER A 125 -11.39 -6.27 13.62
C SER A 125 -12.68 -6.98 13.25
N PHE A 126 -12.55 -8.00 12.40
CA PHE A 126 -13.62 -8.96 12.11
C PHE A 126 -13.93 -9.88 13.29
N SER A 127 -12.90 -10.30 14.05
CA SER A 127 -13.00 -11.24 15.16
C SER A 127 -12.34 -10.70 16.43
N ILE A 128 -12.79 -11.18 17.59
CA ILE A 128 -12.21 -10.78 18.88
C ILE A 128 -10.76 -11.29 18.95
N ASP A 129 -9.84 -10.38 19.31
CA ASP A 129 -8.40 -10.62 19.40
C ASP A 129 -7.75 -11.27 18.15
N GLY A 130 -8.42 -11.18 16.99
CA GLY A 130 -7.97 -11.84 15.76
C GLY A 130 -7.98 -13.37 15.81
N ALA A 131 -8.63 -13.96 16.81
CA ALA A 131 -8.59 -15.40 17.06
C ALA A 131 -9.54 -16.21 16.17
N ASP A 132 -10.42 -15.55 15.42
CA ASP A 132 -11.41 -16.14 14.51
C ASP A 132 -12.32 -17.21 15.14
N GLN A 133 -12.55 -17.10 16.45
CA GLN A 133 -13.51 -17.95 17.19
C GLN A 133 -14.89 -17.30 17.31
N ARG A 134 -14.93 -15.97 17.45
CA ARG A 134 -16.14 -15.17 17.63
C ARG A 134 -16.00 -13.82 16.93
N LEU A 135 -17.10 -13.31 16.41
CA LEU A 135 -17.14 -11.98 15.79
C LEU A 135 -16.90 -10.91 16.85
N ALA A 136 -16.15 -9.87 16.47
CA ALA A 136 -16.05 -8.65 17.25
C ALA A 136 -17.37 -7.84 17.16
N PRO A 137 -17.62 -6.88 18.06
CA PRO A 137 -18.79 -6.01 17.99
C PRO A 137 -18.68 -5.05 16.80
N HIS A 138 -19.07 -5.51 15.61
CA HIS A 138 -18.91 -4.79 14.34
C HIS A 138 -19.57 -3.41 14.36
N GLY A 139 -20.84 -3.33 14.79
CA GLY A 139 -21.58 -2.07 14.84
C GLY A 139 -20.93 -1.03 15.76
N ASP A 140 -20.46 -1.45 16.93
CA ASP A 140 -19.82 -0.57 17.90
C ASP A 140 -18.49 -0.03 17.38
N GLN A 141 -17.71 -0.87 16.68
CA GLN A 141 -16.45 -0.45 16.07
C GLN A 141 -16.67 0.59 14.96
N LEU A 142 -17.66 0.38 14.09
CA LEU A 142 -18.02 1.33 13.04
C LEU A 142 -18.52 2.66 13.65
N ALA A 143 -19.35 2.60 14.69
CA ALA A 143 -19.80 3.78 15.42
C ALA A 143 -18.65 4.53 16.11
N ALA A 144 -17.59 3.83 16.49
CA ALA A 144 -16.37 4.39 17.08
C ALA A 144 -15.39 4.98 16.05
N GLY A 145 -15.72 4.95 14.75
CA GLY A 145 -14.91 5.55 13.69
C GLY A 145 -13.98 4.57 12.95
N ALA A 146 -14.15 3.25 13.12
CA ALA A 146 -13.50 2.29 12.23
C ALA A 146 -13.92 2.54 10.78
N LEU A 147 -12.94 2.56 9.87
CA LEU A 147 -13.18 2.70 8.43
C LEU A 147 -14.09 1.59 7.89
N GLY A 148 -13.88 0.39 8.41
CA GLY A 148 -14.49 -0.87 8.03
C GLY A 148 -13.96 -1.97 8.94
N LEU A 149 -14.18 -3.22 8.57
CA LEU A 149 -13.73 -4.39 9.32
C LEU A 149 -12.68 -5.13 8.50
N ALA A 150 -11.64 -5.64 9.15
CA ALA A 150 -10.61 -6.45 8.54
C ALA A 150 -10.35 -7.73 9.33
N GLY A 151 -10.06 -8.81 8.61
CA GLY A 151 -9.62 -10.08 9.18
C GLY A 151 -8.13 -10.08 9.57
N GLY A 152 -7.66 -11.26 9.98
CA GLY A 152 -6.24 -11.53 10.15
C GLY A 152 -5.51 -11.79 8.83
N GLU A 153 -4.28 -12.28 8.94
CA GLU A 153 -3.47 -12.75 7.81
C GLU A 153 -4.09 -13.97 7.09
N ASN A 154 -5.06 -14.63 7.72
CA ASN A 154 -5.71 -15.83 7.22
C ASN A 154 -7.21 -15.62 7.05
N CYS A 155 -7.78 -16.44 6.19
CA CYS A 155 -9.21 -16.53 5.97
C CYS A 155 -9.88 -17.10 7.22
N PRO A 156 -10.88 -16.42 7.80
CA PRO A 156 -11.61 -16.95 8.93
C PRO A 156 -12.32 -18.29 8.61
N PRO A 157 -12.64 -19.12 9.60
CA PRO A 157 -13.38 -20.35 9.40
C PRO A 157 -14.75 -20.10 8.75
N LEU A 158 -15.19 -21.03 7.89
CA LEU A 158 -16.43 -20.92 7.12
C LEU A 158 -17.65 -20.51 7.97
N ALA A 159 -17.84 -21.14 9.13
CA ALA A 159 -18.95 -20.82 10.02
C ALA A 159 -18.91 -19.38 10.54
N LEU A 160 -17.73 -18.78 10.71
CA LEU A 160 -17.59 -17.38 11.09
C LEU A 160 -17.80 -16.44 9.88
N LEU A 161 -17.29 -16.83 8.70
CA LEU A 161 -17.50 -16.11 7.45
C LEU A 161 -18.99 -15.98 7.12
N GLU A 162 -19.76 -17.07 7.15
CA GLU A 162 -21.20 -17.05 6.87
C GLU A 162 -21.91 -16.04 7.77
N ARG A 163 -21.66 -16.10 9.09
CA ARG A 163 -22.25 -15.16 10.06
C ARG A 163 -21.82 -13.72 9.82
N GLY A 164 -20.52 -13.48 9.62
CA GLY A 164 -19.99 -12.14 9.44
C GLY A 164 -20.40 -11.49 8.11
N LEU A 165 -20.45 -12.28 7.04
CA LEU A 165 -20.89 -11.80 5.72
C LEU A 165 -22.40 -11.51 5.69
N SER A 166 -23.22 -12.31 6.38
CA SER A 166 -24.65 -11.99 6.54
C SER A 166 -24.89 -10.70 7.33
N LEU A 167 -24.00 -10.34 8.28
CA LEU A 167 -24.06 -9.04 8.94
C LEU A 167 -23.59 -7.91 8.02
N ALA A 168 -22.55 -8.16 7.22
CA ALA A 168 -22.00 -7.20 6.28
C ALA A 168 -22.95 -6.88 5.12
N GLU A 169 -23.90 -7.77 4.78
CA GLU A 169 -24.98 -7.48 3.83
C GLU A 169 -25.76 -6.21 4.22
N GLN A 170 -25.91 -5.95 5.51
CA GLN A 170 -26.66 -4.80 6.03
C GLN A 170 -25.80 -3.54 6.21
N ALA A 171 -24.48 -3.66 6.13
CA ALA A 171 -23.55 -2.55 6.32
C ALA A 171 -22.91 -2.14 4.99
N GLU A 172 -22.93 -0.85 4.66
CA GLU A 172 -22.20 -0.31 3.51
C GLU A 172 -20.67 -0.23 3.76
N ALA A 173 -20.26 -0.55 4.99
CA ALA A 173 -18.87 -0.46 5.41
C ALA A 173 -17.98 -1.54 4.76
N PRO A 174 -16.72 -1.21 4.45
CA PRO A 174 -15.74 -2.16 3.98
C PRO A 174 -15.52 -3.39 4.84
N LEU A 175 -15.44 -4.57 4.20
CA LEU A 175 -14.96 -5.81 4.82
C LEU A 175 -13.75 -6.35 4.06
N LEU A 176 -12.56 -6.25 4.66
CA LEU A 176 -11.29 -6.67 4.08
C LEU A 176 -10.83 -8.03 4.64
N LEU A 177 -10.74 -9.05 3.78
CA LEU A 177 -10.36 -10.41 4.19
C LEU A 177 -9.19 -10.93 3.36
N ALA A 178 -8.24 -11.60 4.01
CA ALA A 178 -7.19 -12.33 3.32
C ALA A 178 -7.70 -13.70 2.84
N PRO A 179 -7.62 -14.01 1.54
CA PRO A 179 -7.89 -15.34 1.04
C PRO A 179 -6.67 -16.25 1.26
N ARG A 180 -6.36 -16.62 2.50
CA ARG A 180 -5.20 -17.47 2.82
C ARG A 180 -5.54 -18.52 3.87
N ASP A 181 -5.12 -19.76 3.64
CA ASP A 181 -5.31 -20.87 4.59
C ASP A 181 -3.97 -21.27 5.21
N ALA A 182 -3.78 -20.95 6.50
CA ALA A 182 -2.56 -21.29 7.24
C ALA A 182 -2.29 -22.81 7.32
N SER A 183 -3.33 -23.64 7.31
CA SER A 183 -3.16 -25.09 7.38
C SER A 183 -2.57 -25.68 6.10
N LEU A 184 -2.87 -25.05 4.95
CA LEU A 184 -2.31 -25.41 3.65
C LEU A 184 -0.91 -24.81 3.45
N VAL A 185 -0.65 -23.61 3.98
CA VAL A 185 0.71 -23.05 3.92
C VAL A 185 1.68 -23.85 4.78
N GLY A 186 1.27 -24.23 6.00
CA GLY A 186 2.17 -24.87 6.96
C GLY A 186 3.41 -24.01 7.23
N ALA A 187 4.60 -24.59 7.03
CA ALA A 187 5.88 -23.87 7.14
C ALA A 187 6.32 -23.19 5.84
N GLY A 188 5.45 -23.14 4.82
CA GLY A 188 5.75 -22.60 3.49
C GLY A 188 6.28 -21.17 3.54
N PHE A 189 7.39 -20.95 2.84
CA PHE A 189 8.13 -19.69 2.80
C PHE A 189 8.01 -19.02 1.43
N VAL A 190 8.14 -19.81 0.36
CA VAL A 190 8.11 -19.36 -1.04
C VAL A 190 7.09 -20.20 -1.81
N ARG A 191 6.44 -19.61 -2.83
CA ARG A 191 5.48 -20.33 -3.66
C ARG A 191 6.10 -21.59 -4.26
N GLU A 192 5.32 -22.67 -4.29
CA GLU A 192 5.75 -23.94 -4.88
C GLU A 192 6.29 -23.76 -6.31
N GLY A 193 7.43 -24.39 -6.59
CA GLY A 193 8.10 -24.25 -7.89
C GLY A 193 9.43 -24.97 -7.95
N VAL A 194 9.94 -25.17 -9.16
CA VAL A 194 11.20 -25.89 -9.41
C VAL A 194 12.38 -25.22 -8.69
N GLU A 195 12.43 -23.89 -8.65
CA GLU A 195 13.52 -23.18 -7.99
C GLU A 195 13.43 -23.26 -6.46
N ALA A 196 12.23 -23.19 -5.86
CA ALA A 196 12.05 -23.40 -4.43
C ALA A 196 12.46 -24.82 -4.01
N LEU A 197 12.12 -25.82 -4.83
CA LEU A 197 12.54 -27.20 -4.64
C LEU A 197 14.06 -27.36 -4.71
N ARG A 198 14.72 -26.73 -5.70
CA ARG A 198 16.18 -26.75 -5.84
C ARG A 198 16.90 -26.05 -4.68
N ALA A 199 16.33 -24.95 -4.18
CA ALA A 199 16.84 -24.22 -3.02
C ALA A 199 16.58 -24.95 -1.69
N GLY A 200 15.73 -25.99 -1.69
CA GLY A 200 15.37 -26.73 -0.48
C GLY A 200 14.47 -25.94 0.47
N TRP A 201 13.76 -24.93 -0.04
CA TRP A 201 12.89 -24.10 0.78
C TRP A 201 11.53 -24.77 1.05
N PRO A 202 10.97 -24.61 2.25
CA PRO A 202 9.57 -24.96 2.50
C PRO A 202 8.65 -24.23 1.52
N MET A 203 7.80 -24.99 0.84
CA MET A 203 6.94 -24.46 -0.22
C MET A 203 5.55 -24.10 0.31
N ASP A 204 5.02 -22.99 -0.17
CA ASP A 204 3.62 -22.57 -0.03
C ASP A 204 2.85 -22.96 -1.30
N PRO A 205 1.91 -23.92 -1.25
CA PRO A 205 1.18 -24.38 -2.43
C PRO A 205 0.19 -23.31 -2.92
N SER A 206 0.02 -23.14 -4.23
CA SER A 206 -0.94 -22.19 -4.84
C SER A 206 -2.38 -22.35 -4.29
N LEU A 207 -2.74 -23.57 -3.91
CA LEU A 207 -4.02 -23.90 -3.28
C LEU A 207 -4.27 -23.19 -1.95
N SER A 208 -3.22 -22.76 -1.24
CA SER A 208 -3.35 -22.03 0.03
C SER A 208 -4.06 -20.68 -0.12
N GLU A 209 -4.04 -20.10 -1.31
CA GLU A 209 -4.78 -18.88 -1.66
C GLU A 209 -6.04 -19.21 -2.48
N GLN A 210 -5.92 -20.13 -3.43
CA GLN A 210 -6.99 -20.41 -4.38
C GLN A 210 -8.27 -20.93 -3.70
N LEU A 211 -8.16 -21.85 -2.73
CA LEU A 211 -9.30 -22.45 -2.05
C LEU A 211 -10.09 -21.45 -1.16
N PRO A 212 -9.44 -20.70 -0.25
CA PRO A 212 -10.14 -19.69 0.53
C PRO A 212 -10.68 -18.56 -0.36
N LEU A 213 -9.99 -18.17 -1.44
CA LEU A 213 -10.52 -17.17 -2.38
C LEU A 213 -11.81 -17.66 -3.05
N GLN A 214 -11.81 -18.88 -3.57
CA GLN A 214 -13.01 -19.47 -4.18
C GLN A 214 -14.17 -19.50 -3.18
N THR A 215 -13.90 -19.85 -1.91
CA THR A 215 -14.89 -19.87 -0.84
C THR A 215 -15.46 -18.48 -0.58
N LEU A 216 -14.60 -17.47 -0.42
CA LEU A 216 -15.01 -16.09 -0.19
C LEU A 216 -15.86 -15.54 -1.34
N LEU A 217 -15.44 -15.77 -2.59
CA LEU A 217 -16.20 -15.33 -3.76
C LEU A 217 -17.56 -16.03 -3.83
N SER A 218 -17.61 -17.35 -3.66
CA SER A 218 -18.87 -18.10 -3.70
C SER A 218 -19.85 -17.66 -2.60
N LEU A 219 -19.36 -17.40 -1.38
CA LEU A 219 -20.19 -16.85 -0.30
C LEU A 219 -20.66 -15.42 -0.60
N ALA A 220 -19.76 -14.56 -1.09
CA ALA A 220 -20.10 -13.19 -1.43
C ALA A 220 -21.15 -13.11 -2.54
N GLU A 221 -21.08 -14.01 -3.53
CA GLU A 221 -22.09 -14.12 -4.58
C GLU A 221 -23.43 -14.62 -4.03
N ALA A 222 -23.41 -15.67 -3.20
CA ALA A 222 -24.62 -16.25 -2.62
C ALA A 222 -25.35 -15.28 -1.66
N LEU A 223 -24.59 -14.52 -0.86
CA LEU A 223 -25.09 -13.56 0.13
C LEU A 223 -25.17 -12.12 -0.40
N GLN A 224 -24.82 -11.89 -1.67
CA GLN A 224 -24.81 -10.58 -2.32
C GLN A 224 -24.05 -9.49 -1.54
N VAL A 225 -22.90 -9.84 -0.96
CA VAL A 225 -22.13 -8.94 -0.07
C VAL A 225 -21.59 -7.74 -0.87
N PRO A 226 -22.05 -6.51 -0.62
CA PRO A 226 -21.79 -5.38 -1.54
C PRO A 226 -20.40 -4.74 -1.35
N ALA A 227 -19.74 -5.01 -0.22
CA ALA A 227 -18.55 -4.29 0.21
C ALA A 227 -17.34 -5.19 0.54
N LEU A 228 -17.35 -6.45 0.11
CA LEU A 228 -16.22 -7.36 0.26
C LEU A 228 -15.00 -6.83 -0.49
N ARG A 229 -13.86 -6.88 0.20
CA ARG A 229 -12.53 -6.56 -0.33
C ARG A 229 -11.57 -7.68 -0.02
N LEU A 230 -10.68 -7.94 -0.95
CA LEU A 230 -9.73 -9.04 -0.88
C LEU A 230 -8.33 -8.48 -0.66
N MET A 231 -7.72 -8.91 0.44
CA MET A 231 -6.39 -8.48 0.83
C MET A 231 -5.34 -9.35 0.16
N ASN A 232 -4.38 -8.72 -0.51
CA ASN A 232 -3.11 -9.31 -0.93
C ASN A 232 -3.24 -10.55 -1.81
N ILE A 233 -3.90 -10.42 -2.95
CA ILE A 233 -3.88 -11.45 -4.00
C ILE A 233 -2.43 -11.62 -4.48
N SER A 234 -1.94 -12.86 -4.51
CA SER A 234 -0.55 -13.18 -4.83
C SER A 234 -0.36 -14.20 -5.94
N THR A 235 -1.45 -14.80 -6.46
CA THR A 235 -1.36 -15.90 -7.44
C THR A 235 -2.04 -15.59 -8.76
N ALA A 236 -1.51 -16.15 -9.84
CA ALA A 236 -2.16 -16.17 -11.15
C ALA A 236 -3.50 -16.91 -11.09
N ALA A 237 -3.60 -17.99 -10.31
CA ALA A 237 -4.86 -18.69 -10.11
C ALA A 237 -5.92 -17.79 -9.45
N GLY A 238 -5.53 -16.98 -8.46
CA GLY A 238 -6.42 -16.02 -7.82
C GLY A 238 -6.86 -14.91 -8.77
N VAL A 239 -5.96 -14.44 -9.64
CA VAL A 239 -6.30 -13.50 -10.72
C VAL A 239 -7.36 -14.11 -11.66
N GLU A 240 -7.23 -15.37 -12.07
CA GLU A 240 -8.24 -16.03 -12.90
C GLU A 240 -9.60 -16.17 -12.19
N LEU A 241 -9.61 -16.44 -10.88
CA LEU A 241 -10.84 -16.47 -10.09
C LEU A 241 -11.53 -15.10 -10.07
N LEU A 242 -10.78 -14.01 -9.89
CA LEU A 242 -11.31 -12.66 -9.97
C LEU A 242 -11.88 -12.32 -11.36
N ARG A 243 -11.20 -12.77 -12.42
CA ARG A 243 -11.67 -12.59 -13.81
C ARG A 243 -12.93 -13.40 -14.11
N GLY A 244 -13.05 -14.56 -13.46
CA GLY A 244 -14.20 -15.45 -13.51
C GLY A 244 -15.45 -14.91 -12.80
N TRP A 245 -15.33 -13.85 -11.98
CA TRP A 245 -16.45 -13.29 -11.23
C TRP A 245 -17.65 -12.92 -12.13
N ARG A 246 -18.86 -13.30 -11.69
CA ARG A 246 -20.13 -13.05 -12.39
C ARG A 246 -21.18 -12.33 -11.55
N GLY A 247 -20.94 -12.10 -10.26
CA GLY A 247 -21.83 -11.33 -9.40
C GLY A 247 -21.90 -9.85 -9.80
N GLN A 248 -22.90 -9.14 -9.28
CA GLN A 248 -23.22 -7.76 -9.70
C GLN A 248 -22.08 -6.77 -9.45
N ARG A 249 -21.44 -6.84 -8.28
CA ARG A 249 -20.30 -6.00 -7.91
C ARG A 249 -19.11 -6.87 -7.59
N ARG A 250 -18.04 -6.75 -8.38
CA ARG A 250 -16.79 -7.45 -8.14
C ARG A 250 -16.12 -6.93 -6.86
N PRO A 251 -15.65 -7.81 -5.96
CA PRO A 251 -14.83 -7.40 -4.83
C PRO A 251 -13.58 -6.64 -5.30
N LEU A 252 -13.29 -5.51 -4.66
CA LEU A 252 -12.02 -4.81 -4.89
C LEU A 252 -10.89 -5.61 -4.24
N ALA A 253 -9.72 -5.61 -4.87
CA ALA A 253 -8.58 -6.40 -4.40
C ALA A 253 -7.32 -5.55 -4.31
N SER A 254 -6.44 -5.91 -3.37
CA SER A 254 -5.07 -5.39 -3.30
C SER A 254 -4.03 -6.44 -3.65
N VAL A 255 -2.84 -5.98 -4.01
CA VAL A 255 -1.61 -6.77 -4.13
C VAL A 255 -0.48 -6.07 -3.38
N CYS A 256 0.43 -6.83 -2.77
CA CYS A 256 1.61 -6.25 -2.13
C CYS A 256 2.62 -5.81 -3.19
N TRP A 257 3.25 -4.65 -2.97
CA TRP A 257 4.20 -4.06 -3.94
C TRP A 257 5.37 -4.99 -4.32
N TRP A 258 5.83 -5.85 -3.43
CA TRP A 258 6.96 -6.75 -3.69
C TRP A 258 6.65 -7.82 -4.74
N HIS A 259 5.40 -8.29 -4.84
CA HIS A 259 5.00 -9.25 -5.87
C HIS A 259 5.10 -8.68 -7.29
N LEU A 260 5.20 -7.36 -7.42
CA LEU A 260 5.40 -6.67 -8.70
C LEU A 260 6.89 -6.53 -9.05
N LEU A 261 7.78 -6.63 -8.07
CA LEU A 261 9.22 -6.40 -8.25
C LEU A 261 10.03 -7.68 -8.31
N ALA A 262 9.67 -8.67 -7.49
CA ALA A 262 10.42 -9.89 -7.30
C ALA A 262 9.53 -11.11 -7.52
N ASP A 263 10.19 -12.23 -7.84
CA ASP A 263 9.58 -13.54 -7.96
C ASP A 263 10.53 -14.59 -7.36
N ALA A 264 9.97 -15.74 -7.02
CA ALA A 264 10.63 -16.85 -6.39
C ALA A 264 11.85 -17.39 -7.16
N ALA A 265 11.88 -17.24 -8.50
CA ALA A 265 12.97 -17.76 -9.32
C ALA A 265 14.25 -16.92 -9.20
N ARG A 266 14.15 -15.71 -8.65
CA ARG A 266 15.28 -14.78 -8.47
C ARG A 266 15.77 -14.69 -7.02
N LEU A 267 15.12 -15.40 -6.10
CA LEU A 267 15.61 -15.47 -4.73
C LEU A 267 16.85 -16.37 -4.70
N TYR A 268 17.96 -15.83 -4.22
CA TYR A 268 19.15 -16.61 -3.91
C TYR A 268 19.02 -17.24 -2.51
N PRO A 269 19.71 -18.36 -2.22
CA PRO A 269 19.78 -18.94 -0.86
C PRO A 269 20.20 -17.95 0.24
N THR A 270 20.94 -16.90 -0.13
CA THR A 270 21.42 -15.81 0.74
C THR A 270 20.53 -14.57 0.73
N ALA A 271 19.38 -14.61 0.04
CA ALA A 271 18.41 -13.52 0.00
C ALA A 271 17.58 -13.49 1.30
N GLU A 272 18.29 -13.36 2.43
CA GLU A 272 17.78 -13.39 3.79
C GLU A 272 16.74 -12.30 4.04
N GLY A 273 16.51 -11.30 3.17
CA GLY A 273 15.55 -10.21 3.41
C GLY A 273 14.07 -10.54 3.20
N TRP A 274 13.71 -11.65 2.54
CA TRP A 274 12.36 -11.83 1.96
C TRP A 274 11.50 -12.88 2.65
N ARG A 275 11.28 -12.74 3.97
CA ARG A 275 10.23 -13.52 4.67
C ARG A 275 8.93 -12.74 4.63
N LEU A 276 8.02 -13.13 3.74
CA LEU A 276 6.82 -12.34 3.39
C LEU A 276 5.54 -13.12 3.61
N VAL A 277 4.45 -12.40 3.86
CA VAL A 277 3.08 -12.92 3.78
C VAL A 277 2.24 -11.95 2.94
N PRO A 278 1.61 -12.40 1.84
CA PRO A 278 1.73 -13.74 1.24
C PRO A 278 3.15 -14.04 0.73
N SER A 279 3.49 -15.33 0.64
CA SER A 279 4.79 -15.80 0.13
C SER A 279 5.07 -15.30 -1.28
N LEU A 280 6.35 -15.15 -1.62
CA LEU A 280 6.74 -14.66 -2.94
C LEU A 280 6.32 -15.65 -4.03
N GLY A 281 5.60 -15.13 -5.04
CA GLY A 281 5.02 -15.90 -6.13
C GLY A 281 6.03 -16.31 -7.20
N THR A 282 5.58 -17.12 -8.15
CA THR A 282 6.36 -17.50 -9.35
C THR A 282 6.44 -16.34 -10.36
N PRO A 283 7.32 -16.41 -11.39
CA PRO A 283 7.30 -15.45 -12.50
C PRO A 283 5.93 -15.34 -13.17
N ARG A 284 5.18 -16.44 -13.27
CA ARG A 284 3.82 -16.45 -13.82
C ARG A 284 2.86 -15.65 -12.95
N ASP A 285 2.94 -15.80 -11.64
CA ASP A 285 2.11 -15.04 -10.70
C ASP A 285 2.37 -13.55 -10.83
N ARG A 286 3.65 -13.16 -10.85
CA ARG A 286 4.07 -11.76 -11.03
C ARG A 286 3.49 -11.13 -12.29
N GLU A 287 3.64 -11.78 -13.45
CA GLU A 287 3.10 -11.24 -14.70
C GLU A 287 1.56 -11.17 -14.68
N ALA A 288 0.89 -12.16 -14.08
CA ALA A 288 -0.57 -12.14 -13.93
C ALA A 288 -1.05 -10.99 -13.04
N LEU A 289 -0.35 -10.70 -11.93
CA LEU A 289 -0.68 -9.59 -11.02
C LEU A 289 -0.47 -8.22 -11.69
N ILE A 290 0.64 -8.04 -12.41
CA ILE A 290 0.92 -6.80 -13.16
C ILE A 290 -0.16 -6.58 -14.24
N GLY A 291 -0.52 -7.63 -15.00
CA GLY A 291 -1.61 -7.57 -15.97
C GLY A 291 -2.95 -7.23 -15.33
N ALA A 292 -3.28 -7.87 -14.20
CA ALA A 292 -4.52 -7.62 -13.47
C ALA A 292 -4.63 -6.18 -12.94
N LEU A 293 -3.52 -5.55 -12.51
CA LEU A 293 -3.51 -4.14 -12.14
C LEU A 293 -3.74 -3.24 -13.36
N ALA A 294 -3.08 -3.51 -14.49
CA ALA A 294 -3.25 -2.74 -15.72
C ALA A 294 -4.68 -2.83 -16.28
N GLU A 295 -5.34 -3.98 -16.11
CA GLU A 295 -6.75 -4.22 -16.46
C GLU A 295 -7.73 -3.57 -15.46
N GLY A 296 -7.27 -3.12 -14.30
CA GLY A 296 -8.13 -2.64 -13.20
C GLY A 296 -8.88 -3.75 -12.47
N LEU A 297 -8.48 -5.02 -12.66
CA LEU A 297 -9.03 -6.18 -11.95
C LEU A 297 -8.58 -6.21 -10.49
N ILE A 298 -7.33 -5.84 -10.23
CA ILE A 298 -6.81 -5.51 -8.90
C ILE A 298 -6.76 -3.99 -8.82
N SER A 299 -7.28 -3.43 -7.73
CA SER A 299 -7.55 -1.99 -7.62
C SER A 299 -6.41 -1.22 -6.96
N ALA A 300 -5.65 -1.87 -6.08
CA ALA A 300 -4.71 -1.17 -5.21
C ALA A 300 -3.40 -1.95 -5.05
N VAL A 301 -2.30 -1.21 -4.97
CA VAL A 301 -1.06 -1.71 -4.39
C VAL A 301 -1.03 -1.31 -2.93
N ALA A 302 -0.75 -2.28 -2.06
CA ALA A 302 -0.55 -2.05 -0.64
C ALA A 302 0.92 -2.00 -0.30
N VAL A 303 1.30 -1.10 0.61
CA VAL A 303 2.64 -1.15 1.21
C VAL A 303 2.75 -2.37 2.10
N ASN A 304 1.65 -2.72 2.79
CA ASN A 304 1.57 -3.83 3.76
C ASN A 304 2.79 -3.81 4.70
N HIS A 305 3.09 -2.62 5.23
CA HIS A 305 4.25 -2.39 6.07
C HIS A 305 4.09 -3.21 7.35
N LEU A 306 5.07 -4.06 7.63
CA LEU A 306 5.19 -4.82 8.86
C LEU A 306 6.64 -4.75 9.31
N ALA A 307 6.92 -3.86 10.26
CA ALA A 307 8.25 -3.65 10.78
C ALA A 307 8.71 -4.81 11.66
N LEU A 308 9.99 -5.13 11.58
CA LEU A 308 10.71 -5.97 12.54
C LEU A 308 11.79 -5.13 13.19
N ASP A 309 12.03 -5.36 14.48
CA ASP A 309 13.15 -4.74 15.15
C ASP A 309 14.48 -5.36 14.71
N ALA A 310 15.59 -4.73 15.12
CA ALA A 310 16.93 -5.18 14.74
C ALA A 310 17.28 -6.57 15.27
N GLU A 311 16.79 -6.97 16.45
CA GLU A 311 17.07 -8.28 17.03
C GLU A 311 16.29 -9.36 16.28
N GLU A 312 15.01 -9.12 16.00
CA GLU A 312 14.18 -9.99 15.18
C GLU A 312 14.78 -10.15 13.79
N HIS A 313 15.24 -9.06 13.15
CA HIS A 313 15.79 -9.11 11.80
C HIS A 313 17.04 -9.99 11.66
N LEU A 314 17.84 -10.06 12.73
CA LEU A 314 19.07 -10.88 12.82
C LEU A 314 18.80 -12.37 13.05
N LEU A 315 17.55 -12.76 13.34
CA LEU A 315 17.22 -14.17 13.51
C LEU A 315 17.35 -14.93 12.17
N PRO A 316 17.75 -16.21 12.21
CA PRO A 316 17.69 -17.10 11.06
C PRO A 316 16.30 -17.11 10.40
N LEU A 317 16.25 -17.32 9.08
CA LEU A 317 15.02 -17.24 8.29
C LEU A 317 13.87 -18.10 8.84
N ASP A 318 14.16 -19.27 9.39
CA ASP A 318 13.18 -20.19 9.98
C ASP A 318 12.60 -19.67 11.31
N GLN A 319 13.36 -18.84 12.05
CA GLN A 319 12.98 -18.30 13.36
C GLN A 319 12.45 -16.87 13.30
N ARG A 320 12.83 -16.09 12.28
CA ARG A 320 12.45 -14.69 12.11
C ARG A 320 10.97 -14.55 11.74
N ARG A 321 10.23 -13.57 12.23
CA ARG A 321 8.87 -13.30 11.73
C ARG A 321 8.86 -12.86 10.25
N SER A 322 7.72 -13.01 9.59
CA SER A 322 7.51 -12.42 8.27
C SER A 322 7.28 -10.91 8.40
N GLY A 323 7.70 -10.13 7.40
CA GLY A 323 7.43 -8.70 7.35
C GLY A 323 8.40 -7.93 6.47
N VAL A 324 7.95 -6.80 5.94
CA VAL A 324 8.80 -5.87 5.20
C VAL A 324 8.34 -4.43 5.43
N ALA A 325 9.28 -3.51 5.60
CA ALA A 325 9.00 -2.08 5.70
C ALA A 325 9.24 -1.39 4.34
N GLY A 326 8.22 -0.70 3.81
CA GLY A 326 8.23 -0.25 2.40
C GLY A 326 7.98 1.23 2.07
N HIS A 327 7.38 2.05 2.94
CA HIS A 327 6.81 3.37 2.56
C HIS A 327 7.73 4.27 1.71
N GLY A 328 9.00 4.45 2.08
CA GLY A 328 9.94 5.28 1.32
C GLY A 328 10.49 4.65 0.02
N LEU A 329 10.17 3.38 -0.26
CA LEU A 329 10.75 2.59 -1.36
C LEU A 329 9.74 2.31 -2.48
N VAL A 330 8.44 2.23 -2.15
CA VAL A 330 7.41 1.75 -3.09
C VAL A 330 7.33 2.61 -4.35
N LEU A 331 7.21 3.94 -4.22
CA LEU A 331 7.04 4.82 -5.39
C LEU A 331 8.25 4.77 -6.35
N PRO A 332 9.51 4.97 -5.91
CA PRO A 332 10.66 4.88 -6.81
C PRO A 332 10.81 3.50 -7.46
N LEU A 333 10.57 2.42 -6.71
CA LEU A 333 10.73 1.05 -7.22
C LEU A 333 9.67 0.70 -8.25
N LEU A 334 8.40 1.03 -7.98
CA LEU A 334 7.32 0.78 -8.93
C LEU A 334 7.36 1.73 -10.12
N TRP A 335 7.85 2.96 -9.95
CA TRP A 335 8.14 3.82 -11.09
C TRP A 335 9.13 3.15 -12.05
N ARG A 336 10.27 2.68 -11.52
CA ARG A 336 11.26 1.99 -12.34
C ARG A 336 10.66 0.77 -13.04
N GLU A 337 10.01 -0.10 -12.29
CA GLU A 337 9.51 -1.37 -12.83
C GLU A 337 8.33 -1.17 -13.81
N LEU A 338 7.33 -0.38 -13.45
CA LEU A 338 6.09 -0.30 -14.20
C LEU A 338 6.14 0.79 -15.27
N VAL A 339 6.69 1.97 -14.94
CA VAL A 339 6.75 3.11 -15.87
C VAL A 339 7.98 3.00 -16.78
N ALA A 340 9.18 2.92 -16.20
CA ALA A 340 10.40 2.98 -16.99
C ALA A 340 10.71 1.67 -17.76
N GLU A 341 10.53 0.50 -17.14
CA GLU A 341 10.85 -0.79 -17.76
C GLU A 341 9.68 -1.35 -18.60
N ARG A 342 8.42 -1.11 -18.18
CA ARG A 342 7.22 -1.70 -18.82
C ARG A 342 6.35 -0.70 -19.58
N GLY A 343 6.67 0.59 -19.54
CA GLY A 343 6.00 1.61 -20.35
C GLY A 343 4.61 2.01 -19.86
N TRP A 344 4.28 1.80 -18.57
CA TRP A 344 3.08 2.38 -17.99
C TRP A 344 3.15 3.91 -18.04
N SER A 345 2.01 4.56 -18.19
CA SER A 345 1.90 5.99 -17.96
C SER A 345 2.04 6.32 -16.46
N PRO A 346 2.52 7.51 -16.10
CA PRO A 346 2.53 7.98 -14.71
C PRO A 346 1.14 7.96 -14.05
N ALA A 347 0.09 8.24 -14.82
CA ALA A 347 -1.30 8.18 -14.35
C ALA A 347 -1.73 6.76 -13.96
N GLN A 348 -1.30 5.72 -14.71
CA GLN A 348 -1.56 4.32 -14.32
C GLN A 348 -0.87 3.96 -13.01
N LEU A 349 0.34 4.46 -12.76
CA LEU A 349 1.01 4.25 -11.48
C LEU A 349 0.25 4.94 -10.33
N TRP A 350 -0.21 6.18 -10.53
CA TRP A 350 -1.03 6.87 -9.53
C TRP A 350 -2.40 6.22 -9.31
N GLN A 351 -2.97 5.62 -10.35
CA GLN A 351 -4.21 4.86 -10.23
C GLN A 351 -4.07 3.74 -9.21
N VAL A 352 -2.93 3.03 -9.17
CA VAL A 352 -2.75 1.90 -8.25
C VAL A 352 -2.15 2.29 -6.88
N LEU A 353 -1.55 3.49 -6.75
CA LEU A 353 -0.94 3.99 -5.50
C LEU A 353 -1.71 5.12 -4.79
N CYS A 354 -2.74 5.68 -5.42
CA CYS A 354 -3.52 6.79 -4.87
C CYS A 354 -5.03 6.57 -5.03
N TRP A 355 -5.54 6.57 -6.26
CA TRP A 355 -6.99 6.59 -6.51
C TRP A 355 -7.67 5.25 -6.26
N GLY A 356 -7.05 4.16 -6.69
CA GLY A 356 -7.51 2.79 -6.47
C GLY A 356 -7.46 2.38 -5.00
N PRO A 357 -6.37 2.66 -4.25
CA PRO A 357 -6.38 2.52 -2.79
C PRO A 357 -7.46 3.34 -2.09
N ALA A 358 -7.70 4.60 -2.50
CA ALA A 358 -8.80 5.41 -1.94
C ALA A 358 -10.18 4.77 -2.19
N GLU A 359 -10.40 4.21 -3.37
CA GLU A 359 -11.61 3.45 -3.70
C GLU A 359 -11.72 2.16 -2.87
N LEU A 360 -10.61 1.43 -2.70
CA LEU A 360 -10.54 0.28 -1.82
C LEU A 360 -10.82 0.68 -0.37
N LEU A 361 -10.51 1.88 0.07
CA LEU A 361 -10.89 2.35 1.41
C LEU A 361 -12.31 2.93 1.49
N ALA A 362 -12.98 3.16 0.35
CA ALA A 362 -14.21 3.96 0.27
C ALA A 362 -14.08 5.35 0.90
N ILE A 363 -12.95 6.02 0.68
CA ILE A 363 -12.73 7.42 1.04
C ILE A 363 -12.82 8.34 -0.18
N GLU A 364 -12.96 9.65 0.05
CA GLU A 364 -12.91 10.62 -1.05
C GLU A 364 -11.60 10.48 -1.82
N ARG A 365 -11.72 10.42 -3.15
CA ARG A 365 -10.60 10.31 -4.07
C ARG A 365 -9.69 11.54 -3.96
N PRO A 366 -8.38 11.39 -3.72
CA PRO A 366 -7.46 12.53 -3.65
C PRO A 366 -7.34 13.25 -5.00
N LEU A 367 -7.38 14.58 -4.97
CA LEU A 367 -7.31 15.44 -6.16
C LEU A 367 -6.37 16.62 -5.91
N LEU A 368 -5.66 17.04 -6.96
CA LEU A 368 -4.93 18.31 -6.95
C LEU A 368 -5.93 19.46 -7.06
N ARG A 369 -6.17 20.13 -5.93
CA ARG A 369 -7.03 21.31 -5.85
C ARG A 369 -6.26 22.42 -5.14
N PRO A 370 -6.39 23.69 -5.57
CA PRO A 370 -5.91 24.82 -4.78
C PRO A 370 -6.43 24.73 -3.33
N GLY A 371 -5.60 25.05 -2.36
CA GLY A 371 -5.91 24.94 -0.93
C GLY A 371 -5.50 23.61 -0.26
N THR A 372 -5.06 22.60 -1.03
CA THR A 372 -4.63 21.33 -0.45
C THR A 372 -3.15 21.31 -0.07
N ARG A 373 -2.82 20.58 1.01
CA ARG A 373 -1.45 20.20 1.38
C ARG A 373 -1.10 18.75 0.97
N HIS A 374 -2.09 17.99 0.50
CA HIS A 374 -1.93 16.57 0.15
C HIS A 374 -1.47 16.40 -1.30
N TRP A 375 -0.25 16.85 -1.59
CA TRP A 375 0.40 16.73 -2.90
C TRP A 375 1.88 16.37 -2.76
N LEU A 376 2.46 15.80 -3.81
CA LEU A 376 3.89 15.51 -3.89
C LEU A 376 4.42 15.82 -5.30
N LEU A 377 5.67 16.26 -5.36
CA LEU A 377 6.43 16.52 -6.58
C LEU A 377 7.52 15.46 -6.72
N PHE A 378 7.42 14.62 -7.74
CA PHE A 378 8.31 13.49 -7.98
C PHE A 378 9.22 13.74 -9.18
N ASP A 379 10.52 13.57 -8.98
CA ASP A 379 11.52 13.57 -10.05
C ASP A 379 12.00 12.14 -10.30
N PRO A 380 11.68 11.54 -11.46
CA PRO A 380 12.06 10.17 -11.79
C PRO A 380 13.56 10.00 -12.10
N GLN A 381 14.29 11.08 -12.35
CA GLN A 381 15.71 11.05 -12.73
C GLN A 381 16.64 11.37 -11.57
N ALA A 382 16.12 12.01 -10.52
CA ALA A 382 16.85 12.25 -9.28
C ALA A 382 17.48 10.96 -8.76
N ALA A 383 18.71 11.04 -8.26
CA ALA A 383 19.24 9.97 -7.44
C ALA A 383 18.29 9.81 -6.25
N ALA A 384 17.73 8.62 -6.06
CA ALA A 384 16.97 8.37 -4.86
C ALA A 384 17.97 8.51 -3.70
N ALA A 385 17.76 9.50 -2.83
CA ALA A 385 18.41 9.46 -1.54
C ALA A 385 18.07 8.09 -0.93
N PRO A 386 19.02 7.37 -0.31
CA PRO A 386 18.64 6.25 0.54
C PRO A 386 17.64 6.86 1.52
N ALA A 387 16.34 6.55 1.35
CA ALA A 387 15.26 7.24 2.05
C ALA A 387 15.70 7.39 3.49
N PRO A 388 15.86 8.64 4.01
CA PRO A 388 16.68 8.85 5.17
C PRO A 388 16.23 7.87 6.25
N ALA A 389 17.21 7.22 6.88
CA ALA A 389 16.98 6.38 8.06
C ALA A 389 16.24 7.14 9.18
N GLU A 390 16.01 8.43 9.00
CA GLU A 390 15.47 9.40 9.95
C GLU A 390 13.97 9.23 10.23
N GLY A 391 13.25 8.40 9.48
CA GLY A 391 11.82 8.15 9.70
C GLY A 391 11.51 6.86 10.45
N SER A 392 11.72 5.71 9.79
CA SER A 392 11.31 4.38 10.26
C SER A 392 12.40 3.71 11.10
N LEU A 393 11.99 3.06 12.20
CA LEU A 393 12.86 2.24 13.06
C LEU A 393 13.06 0.82 12.53
N ALA A 394 12.31 0.42 11.49
CA ALA A 394 12.27 -0.93 10.99
C ALA A 394 13.63 -1.38 10.42
N ALA A 395 14.12 -2.53 10.90
CA ALA A 395 15.37 -3.11 10.43
C ALA A 395 15.20 -3.94 9.15
N ASN A 396 14.01 -4.50 8.92
CA ASN A 396 13.66 -5.34 7.78
C ASN A 396 13.27 -4.54 6.52
N ARG A 397 14.16 -3.62 6.13
CA ARG A 397 14.04 -2.88 4.87
C ARG A 397 14.81 -3.65 3.80
N PRO A 398 14.17 -4.03 2.68
CA PRO A 398 14.86 -4.79 1.65
C PRO A 398 15.98 -3.91 1.09
N LEU A 399 17.21 -4.43 1.13
CA LEU A 399 18.36 -3.71 0.59
C LEU A 399 18.14 -3.57 -0.91
N LEU A 400 18.16 -2.34 -1.42
CA LEU A 400 18.00 -2.05 -2.86
C LEU A 400 19.03 -2.82 -3.71
N GLU A 401 20.22 -3.06 -3.15
CA GLU A 401 21.28 -3.87 -3.75
C GLU A 401 20.88 -5.35 -3.93
N GLN A 402 20.01 -5.90 -3.08
CA GLN A 402 19.50 -7.27 -3.24
C GLN A 402 18.50 -7.40 -4.39
N LEU A 403 17.80 -6.32 -4.76
CA LEU A 403 16.88 -6.34 -5.89
C LEU A 403 17.61 -6.30 -7.24
N ARG A 404 18.64 -5.45 -7.39
CA ARG A 404 19.56 -5.44 -8.53
C ARG A 404 20.93 -4.83 -8.14
N PRO A 405 21.97 -5.65 -7.90
CA PRO A 405 23.30 -5.15 -7.57
C PRO A 405 23.85 -4.20 -8.66
N GLY A 406 24.44 -3.07 -8.25
CA GLY A 406 25.16 -2.15 -9.15
C GLY A 406 24.30 -1.17 -9.95
N VAL A 407 22.97 -1.18 -9.81
CA VAL A 407 22.09 -0.21 -10.45
C VAL A 407 21.54 0.76 -9.40
N PRO A 408 21.92 2.06 -9.42
CA PRO A 408 21.42 3.02 -8.45
C PRO A 408 19.92 3.22 -8.62
N LEU A 409 19.19 3.28 -7.50
CA LEU A 409 17.78 3.65 -7.51
C LEU A 409 17.65 5.11 -7.94
N ARG A 410 16.74 5.37 -8.88
CA ARG A 410 16.35 6.71 -9.31
C ARG A 410 14.88 6.93 -9.00
N GLY A 411 14.51 8.19 -8.80
CA GLY A 411 13.19 8.58 -8.34
C GLY A 411 13.25 9.15 -6.92
N ALA A 412 13.00 10.44 -6.77
CA ALA A 412 12.94 11.10 -5.47
C ALA A 412 11.76 12.07 -5.41
N ILE A 413 11.20 12.23 -4.21
CA ILE A 413 10.23 13.29 -3.93
C ILE A 413 11.04 14.56 -3.66
N ARG A 414 10.92 15.54 -4.56
CA ARG A 414 11.63 16.84 -4.49
C ARG A 414 10.97 17.78 -3.50
N ALA A 415 9.65 17.76 -3.44
CA ALA A 415 8.86 18.57 -2.53
C ALA A 415 7.52 17.89 -2.25
N SER A 416 6.92 18.19 -1.12
CA SER A 416 5.56 17.76 -0.79
C SER A 416 4.96 18.71 0.23
N GLY A 417 3.65 18.96 0.13
CA GLY A 417 2.91 19.68 1.16
C GLY A 417 2.74 18.88 2.46
N LEU A 418 3.19 17.62 2.48
CA LEU A 418 3.17 16.73 3.63
C LEU A 418 4.36 16.93 4.58
N VAL A 419 5.41 17.61 4.12
CA VAL A 419 6.65 17.84 4.88
C VAL A 419 6.99 19.32 4.91
N PRO A 420 7.75 19.78 5.92
CA PRO A 420 8.18 21.17 5.99
C PRO A 420 9.00 21.60 4.76
N ILE A 421 8.97 22.90 4.45
CA ILE A 421 9.68 23.47 3.30
C ILE A 421 11.19 23.27 3.36
N GLU A 422 11.75 23.13 4.57
CA GLU A 422 13.18 22.88 4.80
C GLU A 422 13.61 21.50 4.27
N SER A 423 12.67 20.59 4.07
CA SER A 423 12.91 19.27 3.46
C SER A 423 12.78 19.28 1.93
N TRP A 424 12.44 20.42 1.31
CA TRP A 424 12.32 20.52 -0.14
C TRP A 424 13.69 20.66 -0.80
N ASP A 425 13.87 19.96 -1.91
CA ASP A 425 15.06 19.95 -2.76
C ASP A 425 14.62 20.36 -4.17
N LEU A 426 14.60 21.67 -4.45
CA LEU A 426 14.00 22.29 -5.64
C LEU A 426 14.98 23.11 -6.48
#